data_AF-A0A918EI13-F1
#
_entry.id   AF-A0A918EI13-F1
#
_cell.length_a   1.000
_cell.length_b   1.000
_cell.length_c   1.000
_cell.angle_alpha   90.00
_cell.angle_beta   90.00
_cell.angle_gamma   90.00
#
_symmetry.space_group_name_H-M   'P 1'
#
loop_
_entity.id
_entity.type
_entity.pdbx_description
1 polymer ?
#
loop_
_entity_poly.entity_id
_entity_poly.type
_entity_poly.pdbx_seq_one_letter_code
_entity_poly.pdbx_strand_id
1 'polypeptide(L)'
;MFIADGGGGSTRAPLPEYSGSQQKLSVDPSAIPAARKVFTDALDRLDAQLYDARSALRAREWAGDPVSKETAQKFNQDTFEAGDSAALTAIFAYRDQLQGVVEQLTQIENTYRRVEGDNSAVWGRINNN
;
A
#
# COMPACT_ATOMS: atom_id res chain seq x y z
N MET A 1 17.51 -42.07 -26.24
CA MET A 1 18.59 -41.16 -25.78
C MET A 1 18.38 -39.84 -26.49
N PHE A 2 17.76 -38.88 -25.82
CA PHE A 2 17.58 -37.50 -26.27
C PHE A 2 18.29 -36.62 -25.25
N ILE A 3 19.27 -35.85 -25.71
CA ILE A 3 19.94 -34.83 -24.93
C ILE A 3 19.11 -33.55 -25.08
N ALA A 4 18.64 -33.01 -23.97
CA ALA A 4 18.18 -31.63 -23.89
C ALA A 4 19.00 -30.95 -22.77
N ASP A 5 20.07 -30.31 -23.21
CA ASP A 5 20.70 -29.21 -22.50
C ASP A 5 19.71 -28.03 -22.49
N GLY A 6 19.53 -27.42 -21.34
CA GLY A 6 18.48 -26.43 -21.10
C GLY A 6 18.73 -25.72 -19.79
N GLY A 7 19.62 -24.74 -19.84
CA GLY A 7 20.02 -23.90 -18.71
C GLY A 7 18.82 -23.34 -17.95
N GLY A 8 18.77 -23.66 -16.65
CA GLY A 8 17.83 -23.10 -15.69
C GLY A 8 18.18 -21.64 -15.38
N GLY A 9 17.84 -20.74 -16.30
CA GLY A 9 17.68 -19.34 -15.99
C GLY A 9 16.55 -19.22 -14.96
N SER A 10 16.89 -18.81 -13.75
CA SER A 10 15.96 -18.43 -12.70
C SER A 10 15.15 -17.22 -13.17
N THR A 11 14.08 -17.47 -13.92
CA THR A 11 13.04 -16.48 -14.15
C THR A 11 12.32 -16.30 -12.83
N ARG A 12 12.77 -15.28 -12.08
CA ARG A 12 12.00 -14.66 -11.01
C ARG A 12 10.58 -14.48 -11.56
N ALA A 13 9.62 -15.20 -10.99
CA ALA A 13 8.22 -15.08 -11.38
C ALA A 13 7.88 -13.59 -11.40
N PRO A 14 7.24 -13.07 -12.47
CA PRO A 14 6.86 -11.68 -12.49
C PRO A 14 5.96 -11.44 -11.27
N LEU A 15 6.37 -10.50 -10.43
CA LEU A 15 5.53 -9.98 -9.35
C LEU A 15 4.17 -9.64 -9.97
N PRO A 16 3.05 -9.94 -9.31
CA PRO A 16 1.77 -9.78 -9.98
C PRO A 16 1.54 -8.29 -10.28
N GLU A 17 0.90 -8.02 -11.43
CA GLU A 17 0.71 -6.69 -12.02
C GLU A 17 -0.06 -5.69 -11.14
N TYR A 18 -0.50 -6.08 -9.93
CA TYR A 18 -1.10 -5.16 -8.96
C TYR A 18 -0.10 -4.12 -8.42
N SER A 19 1.21 -4.29 -8.63
CA SER A 19 2.16 -3.20 -8.44
C SER A 19 2.02 -2.20 -9.58
N GLY A 20 0.90 -1.48 -9.60
CA GLY A 20 0.67 -0.37 -10.52
C GLY A 20 1.91 0.52 -10.54
N SER A 21 2.32 0.93 -11.73
CA SER A 21 3.42 1.87 -11.93
C SER A 21 3.32 3.03 -10.92
N GLN A 22 4.46 3.47 -10.36
CA GLN A 22 4.48 4.61 -9.45
C GLN A 22 3.89 5.83 -10.18
N GLN A 23 2.61 6.10 -9.94
CA GLN A 23 1.89 7.20 -10.57
C GLN A 23 2.28 8.48 -9.83
N LYS A 24 2.91 9.41 -10.56
CA LYS A 24 3.27 10.71 -9.99
C LYS A 24 2.01 11.56 -9.89
N LEU A 25 1.58 11.83 -8.66
CA LEU A 25 0.41 12.67 -8.39
C LEU A 25 0.83 14.15 -8.40
N SER A 26 0.30 14.92 -9.35
CA SER A 26 0.44 16.38 -9.37
C SER A 26 -0.79 17.01 -8.70
N VAL A 27 -0.59 17.73 -7.59
CA VAL A 27 -1.68 18.35 -6.80
C VAL A 27 -1.43 19.85 -6.73
N ASP A 28 -2.47 20.65 -6.94
CA ASP A 28 -2.42 22.09 -6.68
C ASP A 28 -2.18 22.35 -5.18
N PRO A 29 -1.32 23.31 -4.78
CA PRO A 29 -1.03 23.56 -3.37
C PRO A 29 -2.27 23.80 -2.50
N SER A 30 -3.27 24.49 -3.04
CA SER A 30 -4.53 24.77 -2.34
C SER A 30 -5.38 23.51 -2.11
N ALA A 31 -5.18 22.47 -2.92
CA ALA A 31 -5.88 21.20 -2.83
C ALA A 31 -5.19 20.18 -1.91
N ILE A 32 -3.96 20.44 -1.45
CA ILE A 32 -3.20 19.52 -0.58
C ILE A 32 -3.96 19.11 0.68
N PRO A 33 -4.62 20.02 1.44
CA PRO A 33 -5.34 19.61 2.64
C PRO A 33 -6.50 18.65 2.33
N ALA A 34 -7.22 18.90 1.24
CA ALA A 34 -8.33 18.06 0.79
C ALA A 34 -7.82 16.70 0.29
N ALA A 35 -6.74 16.68 -0.51
CA ALA A 35 -6.12 15.45 -0.97
C ALA A 35 -5.64 14.60 0.22
N ARG A 36 -4.93 15.20 1.19
CA ARG A 36 -4.48 14.50 2.39
C ARG A 36 -5.65 13.87 3.13
N LYS A 37 -6.75 14.60 3.30
CA LYS A 37 -7.95 14.05 3.95
C LYS A 37 -8.48 12.83 3.21
N VAL A 38 -8.59 12.89 1.88
CA VAL A 38 -9.09 11.75 1.08
C VAL A 38 -8.21 10.51 1.25
N PHE A 39 -6.88 10.66 1.17
CA PHE A 39 -5.97 9.53 1.34
C PHE A 39 -5.96 9.00 2.78
N THR A 40 -6.11 9.88 3.77
CA THR A 40 -6.24 9.49 5.18
C THR A 40 -7.52 8.69 5.40
N ASP A 41 -8.67 9.20 4.94
CA ASP A 41 -9.96 8.51 5.05
C ASP A 41 -9.92 7.13 4.35
N ALA A 42 -9.22 7.03 3.21
CA ALA A 42 -9.05 5.76 2.49
C ALA A 42 -8.16 4.77 3.26
N LEU A 43 -7.04 5.24 3.82
CA LEU A 43 -6.14 4.45 4.65
C LEU A 43 -6.87 3.95 5.90
N ASP A 44 -7.62 4.81 6.60
CA ASP A 44 -8.37 4.44 7.80
C ASP A 44 -9.41 3.34 7.53
N ARG A 45 -10.11 3.43 6.39
CA ARG A 45 -11.07 2.40 5.97
C ARG A 45 -10.38 1.07 5.67
N LEU A 46 -9.22 1.12 5.00
CA LEU A 46 -8.46 -0.08 4.69
C LEU A 46 -7.89 -0.73 5.96
N ASP A 47 -7.40 0.07 6.90
CA ASP A 47 -6.88 -0.38 8.18
C ASP A 47 -7.95 -1.09 9.01
N ALA A 48 -9.16 -0.53 9.06
CA ALA A 48 -10.28 -1.17 9.73
C ALA A 48 -10.61 -2.54 9.12
N GLN A 49 -10.56 -2.68 7.79
CA GLN A 49 -10.79 -3.95 7.11
C GLN A 49 -9.66 -4.96 7.36
N LEU A 50 -8.42 -4.50 7.35
CA LEU A 50 -7.24 -5.37 7.53
C LEU A 50 -7.06 -5.85 8.96
N TYR A 51 -7.48 -5.06 9.95
CA TYR A 51 -7.37 -5.39 11.37
C TYR A 51 -8.00 -6.76 11.68
N ASP A 52 -9.21 -6.99 11.19
CA ASP A 52 -9.92 -8.26 11.42
C ASP A 52 -9.55 -9.34 10.41
N ALA A 53 -9.19 -8.95 9.18
CA ALA A 53 -8.96 -9.87 8.06
C ALA A 53 -7.95 -10.98 8.38
N ARG A 54 -6.85 -10.68 9.10
CA ARG A 54 -5.80 -11.68 9.37
C ARG A 54 -6.29 -12.86 10.21
N SER A 55 -7.21 -12.61 11.15
CA SER A 55 -7.77 -13.63 12.03
C SER A 55 -9.06 -14.22 11.46
N ALA A 56 -9.91 -13.39 10.85
CA ALA A 56 -11.20 -13.78 10.33
C ALA A 56 -11.12 -14.61 9.04
N LEU A 57 -10.14 -14.34 8.17
CA LEU A 57 -10.01 -15.04 6.89
C LEU A 57 -9.33 -16.41 7.01
N ARG A 58 -8.72 -16.75 8.15
CA ARG A 58 -8.01 -18.04 8.24
C ARG A 58 -9.01 -19.19 8.20
N ALA A 59 -9.03 -19.89 7.07
CA ALA A 59 -9.95 -20.98 6.82
C ALA A 59 -9.68 -22.15 7.77
N ARG A 60 -10.76 -22.78 8.24
CA ARG A 60 -10.74 -23.98 9.07
C ARG A 60 -11.43 -25.11 8.32
N GLU A 61 -11.05 -26.35 8.66
CA GLU A 61 -11.78 -27.52 8.20
C GLU A 61 -13.23 -27.43 8.73
N TRP A 62 -14.22 -27.42 7.83
CA TRP A 62 -15.62 -27.16 8.20
C TRP A 62 -16.48 -28.42 8.27
N ALA A 63 -16.07 -29.51 7.62
CA ALA A 63 -16.85 -30.74 7.52
C ALA A 63 -16.09 -31.99 7.97
N GLY A 64 -14.82 -31.86 8.38
CA GLY A 64 -14.01 -32.98 8.87
C GLY A 64 -13.68 -34.03 7.80
N ASP A 65 -13.98 -33.72 6.54
CA ASP A 65 -13.66 -34.56 5.40
C ASP A 65 -12.36 -34.09 4.69
N PRO A 66 -11.73 -34.96 3.89
CA PRO A 66 -10.49 -34.64 3.18
C PRO A 66 -10.57 -33.41 2.27
N VAL A 67 -11.71 -33.16 1.63
CA VAL A 67 -11.91 -32.02 0.71
C VAL A 67 -11.94 -30.71 1.50
N SER A 68 -12.67 -30.66 2.62
CA SER A 68 -12.70 -29.47 3.49
C SER A 68 -11.31 -29.14 4.04
N LYS A 69 -10.52 -30.16 4.36
CA LYS A 69 -9.14 -30.02 4.81
C LYS A 69 -8.22 -29.47 3.72
N GLU A 70 -8.21 -30.11 2.55
CA GLU A 70 -7.39 -29.68 1.42
C GLU A 70 -7.75 -28.26 0.99
N THR A 71 -9.05 -27.93 0.94
CA THR A 71 -9.52 -26.61 0.55
C THR A 71 -9.10 -25.53 1.56
N ALA A 72 -9.25 -25.80 2.86
CA ALA A 72 -8.81 -24.86 3.90
C ALA A 72 -7.28 -24.65 3.87
N GLN A 73 -6.50 -25.72 3.65
CA GLN A 73 -5.05 -25.62 3.51
C GLN A 73 -4.65 -24.78 2.29
N LYS A 74 -5.22 -25.09 1.11
CA LYS A 74 -4.89 -24.37 -0.12
C LYS A 74 -5.31 -22.90 -0.05
N PHE A 75 -6.49 -22.62 0.48
CA PHE A 75 -6.94 -21.23 0.70
C PHE A 75 -5.96 -20.47 1.61
N ASN A 76 -5.56 -21.06 2.73
CA ASN A 76 -4.64 -20.42 3.65
C ASN A 76 -3.25 -20.21 3.03
N GLN A 77 -2.78 -21.18 2.24
CA GLN A 77 -1.52 -21.06 1.53
C GLN A 77 -1.54 -19.89 0.55
N ASP A 78 -2.55 -19.83 -0.32
CA ASP A 78 -2.68 -18.80 -1.35
C ASP A 78 -2.99 -17.40 -0.74
N THR A 79 -3.60 -17.34 0.44
CA THR A 79 -3.97 -16.07 1.10
C THR A 79 -2.87 -15.50 1.99
N PHE A 80 -2.12 -16.34 2.70
CA PHE A 80 -1.19 -15.92 3.76
C PHE A 80 0.26 -16.36 3.57
N GLU A 81 0.52 -17.51 2.94
CA GLU A 81 1.82 -18.19 3.04
C GLU A 81 2.59 -18.24 1.71
N ALA A 82 1.94 -17.87 0.60
CA ALA A 82 2.54 -17.82 -0.75
C ALA A 82 3.52 -16.64 -0.98
N GLY A 83 4.06 -16.04 0.09
CA GLY A 83 5.04 -14.95 0.02
C GLY A 83 4.54 -13.76 -0.79
N ASP A 84 5.31 -13.34 -1.80
CA ASP A 84 4.95 -12.23 -2.70
C ASP A 84 3.67 -12.49 -3.50
N SER A 85 3.29 -13.75 -3.71
CA SER A 85 2.06 -14.12 -4.41
C SER A 85 0.84 -14.25 -3.49
N ALA A 86 1.02 -14.11 -2.18
CA ALA A 86 -0.08 -14.20 -1.23
C ALA A 86 -1.05 -13.02 -1.43
N ALA A 87 -2.35 -13.29 -1.43
CA ALA A 87 -3.37 -12.26 -1.69
C ALA A 87 -3.26 -11.06 -0.73
N LEU A 88 -2.94 -11.30 0.55
CA LEU A 88 -2.76 -10.22 1.52
C LEU A 88 -1.51 -9.37 1.28
N THR A 89 -0.47 -9.92 0.64
CA THR A 89 0.75 -9.16 0.34
C THR A 89 0.46 -7.98 -0.58
N ALA A 90 -0.38 -8.18 -1.59
CA ALA A 90 -0.83 -7.11 -2.48
C ALA A 90 -1.57 -5.99 -1.73
N ILE A 91 -2.43 -6.38 -0.80
CA ILE A 91 -3.26 -5.44 -0.03
C ILE A 91 -2.40 -4.64 0.96
N PHE A 92 -1.44 -5.28 1.63
CA PHE A 92 -0.49 -4.58 2.50
C PHE A 92 0.41 -3.64 1.70
N ALA A 93 0.88 -4.03 0.51
CA ALA A 93 1.66 -3.14 -0.35
C ALA A 93 0.86 -1.90 -0.75
N TYR A 94 -0.44 -2.06 -1.08
CA TYR A 94 -1.30 -0.92 -1.39
C TYR A 94 -1.55 -0.01 -0.19
N ARG A 95 -1.74 -0.59 1.02
CA ARG A 95 -1.82 0.17 2.27
C ARG A 95 -0.57 1.03 2.49
N ASP A 96 0.61 0.46 2.30
CA ASP A 96 1.88 1.18 2.47
C ASP A 96 2.04 2.30 1.44
N GLN A 97 1.53 2.11 0.21
CA GLN A 97 1.47 3.18 -0.79
C GLN A 97 0.55 4.33 -0.34
N LEU A 98 -0.64 4.05 0.19
CA LEU A 98 -1.55 5.07 0.72
C LEU A 98 -0.90 5.84 1.87
N GLN A 99 -0.26 5.15 2.81
CA GLN A 99 0.47 5.77 3.91
C GLN A 99 1.58 6.69 3.39
N GLY A 100 2.38 6.23 2.42
CA GLY A 100 3.43 7.04 1.82
C GLY A 100 2.92 8.32 1.15
N VAL A 101 1.73 8.28 0.54
CA VAL A 101 1.09 9.48 -0.03
C VAL A 101 0.65 10.46 1.06
N VAL A 102 0.04 9.98 2.15
CA VAL A 102 -0.35 10.82 3.30
C VAL A 102 0.87 11.52 3.91
N GLU A 103 1.97 10.79 4.09
CA GLU A 103 3.23 11.32 4.61
C GLU A 103 3.80 12.40 3.69
N GLN A 104 3.86 12.14 2.38
CA GLN A 104 4.35 13.11 1.39
C GLN A 104 3.51 14.39 1.38
N LEU A 105 2.18 14.29 1.33
CA LEU A 105 1.29 15.45 1.35
C LEU A 105 1.45 16.26 2.65
N THR A 106 1.67 15.60 3.78
CA THR A 106 1.94 16.25 5.07
C THR A 106 3.25 17.02 5.03
N GLN A 107 4.32 16.44 4.49
CA GLN A 107 5.61 17.14 4.34
C GLN A 107 5.51 18.34 3.42
N ILE A 108 4.79 18.22 2.30
CA ILE A 108 4.58 19.32 1.36
C ILE A 108 3.79 20.45 2.04
N GLU A 109 2.70 20.15 2.75
CA GLU A 109 1.92 21.16 3.48
C GLU A 109 2.76 21.90 4.52
N ASN A 110 3.56 21.17 5.31
CA ASN A 110 4.44 21.76 6.32
C ASN A 110 5.48 22.69 5.68
N THR A 111 6.02 22.31 4.53
CA THR A 111 6.96 23.14 3.76
C THR A 111 6.31 24.44 3.31
N TYR A 112 5.08 24.38 2.75
CA TYR A 112 4.34 25.58 2.35
C TYR A 112 4.07 26.52 3.53
N ARG A 113 3.58 25.98 4.65
CA ARG A 113 3.31 26.78 5.85
C ARG A 113 4.56 27.49 6.38
N ARG A 114 5.71 26.82 6.34
CA ARG A 114 6.99 27.41 6.77
C ARG A 114 7.42 28.55 5.86
N VAL A 115 7.41 28.34 4.55
CA VAL A 115 7.80 29.38 3.57
C VAL A 115 6.88 30.60 3.64
N GLU A 116 5.56 30.39 3.78
CA GLU A 116 4.59 31.48 3.93
C GLU A 116 4.78 32.24 5.27
N GLY A 117 5.06 31.50 6.34
CA GLY A 117 5.39 32.07 7.66
C GLY A 117 6.67 32.90 7.63
N ASP A 118 7.72 32.40 6.98
CA ASP A 118 9.00 33.12 6.84
C ASP A 118 8.82 34.38 5.99
N ASN A 119 8.06 34.32 4.90
CA ASN A 119 7.75 35.48 4.06
C ASN A 119 6.94 36.54 4.83
N SER A 120 5.83 36.15 5.47
CA SER A 120 5.01 37.10 6.24
C SER A 120 5.79 37.78 7.37
N ALA A 121 6.72 37.07 8.02
CA ALA A 121 7.60 37.63 9.05
C ALA A 121 8.64 38.64 8.48
N VAL A 122 9.16 38.39 7.28
CA VAL A 122 10.10 39.31 6.60
C VAL A 122 9.38 40.56 6.10
N TRP A 123 8.21 40.42 5.46
CA TRP A 123 7.42 41.55 4.98
C TRP A 123 6.86 42.41 6.13
N GLY A 124 6.43 41.78 7.23
CA GLY A 124 6.00 42.50 8.44
C GLY A 124 7.11 43.30 9.12
N ARG A 125 8.39 42.94 8.90
CA ARG A 125 9.55 43.70 9.40
C ARG A 125 9.88 44.90 8.50
N ILE A 126 9.70 44.77 7.18
CA ILE A 126 10.02 45.83 6.21
C ILE A 126 8.97 46.95 6.25
N ASN A 127 7.69 46.62 6.47
CA ASN A 127 6.58 47.59 6.47
C ASN A 127 6.35 48.30 7.81
N ASN A 128 7.11 47.97 8.86
CA ASN A 128 7.03 48.60 10.20
C ASN A 128 8.23 49.50 10.51
N ASN A 129 9.05 49.85 9.51
CA ASN A 129 10.07 50.90 9.55
C ASN A 129 9.67 52.07 8.66
#